data_AF-E4UUN2-F1
#
_entry.id   AF-E4UUN2-F1
#
_cell.length_a   1.000
_cell.length_b   1.000
_cell.length_c   1.000
_cell.angle_alpha   90.00
_cell.angle_beta   90.00
_cell.angle_gamma   90.00
#
_symmetry.space_group_name_H-M   'P 1'
#
loop_
_entity.id
_entity.type
_entity.pdbx_description
1 polymer ?
#
loop_
_entity_poly.entity_id
_entity_poly.type
_entity_poly.pdbx_seq_one_letter_code
_entity_poly.pdbx_strand_id
1 'polypeptide(L)'
;MGVSGSTNSDLFHDWAKLPISREQWAYESAQQMRLNFSNCMPMPGAEQLVHNLSRAHSVASGQKIELALATGAKSQSYEVKTSRPETKRLIDFFLPERRILGDDPRIPKGCGKPAPDIYLVALQVLNSAVRPDEKAILPSECLVFEDSLAGFEAARRAGMKVVWVPHPDLLAEYQERQTEALANKTGVLQTGHEWRFERMDNDWEEKILTLENFDYEGYGIDVSV
;
A
#
# COMPACT_ATOMS: atom_id res chain seq x y z
N MET A 1 -2.05 11.00 -2.49
CA MET A 1 -0.91 10.09 -2.23
C MET A 1 -1.17 8.74 -2.91
N GLY A 2 -0.11 7.98 -3.24
CA GLY A 2 -0.24 6.61 -3.76
C GLY A 2 -0.24 6.43 -5.29
N VAL A 3 -0.43 7.50 -6.07
CA VAL A 3 -0.34 7.46 -7.54
C VAL A 3 0.98 8.07 -8.01
N SER A 4 1.79 7.29 -8.73
CA SER A 4 3.09 7.72 -9.25
C SER A 4 2.95 8.93 -10.17
N GLY A 5 3.76 9.97 -9.94
CA GLY A 5 3.79 11.18 -10.76
C GLY A 5 2.60 12.14 -10.58
N SER A 6 1.64 11.81 -9.70
CA SER A 6 0.44 12.63 -9.49
C SER A 6 0.74 14.07 -9.05
N THR A 7 1.81 14.28 -8.27
CA THR A 7 2.23 15.60 -7.78
C THR A 7 2.85 16.48 -8.87
N ASN A 8 3.06 15.99 -10.09
CA ASN A 8 3.50 16.82 -11.23
C ASN A 8 2.51 16.78 -12.40
N SER A 9 1.28 16.28 -12.17
CA SER A 9 0.22 16.16 -13.18
C SER A 9 -0.42 17.51 -13.52
N ASP A 10 -1.17 17.56 -14.62
CA ASP A 10 -1.98 18.75 -14.98
C ASP A 10 -2.97 19.07 -13.86
N LEU A 11 -3.70 18.07 -13.38
CA LEU A 11 -4.66 18.19 -12.28
C LEU A 11 -4.08 18.88 -11.03
N PHE A 12 -2.87 18.48 -10.60
CA PHE A 12 -2.25 19.07 -9.42
C PHE A 12 -1.88 20.54 -9.64
N HIS A 13 -1.28 20.86 -10.78
CA HIS A 13 -0.84 22.22 -11.09
C HIS A 13 -2.03 23.17 -11.32
N ASP A 14 -3.09 22.70 -11.97
CA ASP A 14 -4.32 23.47 -12.19
C ASP A 14 -5.02 23.81 -10.86
N TRP A 15 -5.05 22.85 -9.94
CA TRP A 15 -5.57 23.04 -8.58
C TRP A 15 -4.70 23.96 -7.73
N ALA A 16 -3.39 23.71 -7.69
CA ALA A 16 -2.45 24.40 -6.80
C ALA A 16 -2.11 25.82 -7.27
N LYS A 17 -2.28 26.12 -8.57
CA LYS A 17 -1.99 27.43 -9.19
C LYS A 17 -0.59 27.95 -8.81
N LEU A 18 0.40 27.09 -8.89
CA LEU A 18 1.77 27.41 -8.47
C LEU A 18 2.38 28.50 -9.35
N PRO A 19 3.14 29.46 -8.78
CA PRO A 19 3.80 30.52 -9.54
C PRO A 19 5.11 30.07 -10.21
N ILE A 20 5.34 28.76 -10.37
CA ILE A 20 6.57 28.17 -10.88
C ILE A 20 6.27 27.13 -11.97
N SER A 21 7.25 26.86 -12.84
CA SER A 21 7.09 25.88 -13.92
C SER A 21 7.05 24.44 -13.38
N ARG A 22 6.53 23.51 -14.19
CA ARG A 22 6.55 22.06 -13.89
C ARG A 22 7.97 21.53 -13.69
N GLU A 23 8.90 22.02 -14.49
CA GLU A 23 10.31 21.64 -14.42
C GLU A 23 10.93 22.11 -13.11
N GLN A 24 10.67 23.37 -12.73
CA GLN A 24 11.14 23.93 -11.46
C GLN A 24 10.53 23.19 -10.26
N TRP A 25 9.22 22.94 -10.28
CA TRP A 25 8.55 22.16 -9.23
C TRP A 25 9.11 20.75 -9.11
N ALA A 26 9.30 20.04 -10.22
CA ALA A 26 9.86 18.69 -10.21
C ALA A 26 11.27 18.68 -9.62
N TYR A 27 12.10 19.67 -9.98
CA TYR A 27 13.44 19.83 -9.44
C TYR A 27 13.43 20.12 -7.93
N GLU A 28 12.70 21.14 -7.50
CA GLU A 28 12.63 21.53 -6.08
C GLU A 28 12.01 20.44 -5.21
N SER A 29 10.93 19.81 -5.68
CA SER A 29 10.29 18.69 -5.00
C SER A 29 11.24 17.51 -4.83
N ALA A 30 12.03 17.19 -5.86
CA ALA A 30 13.04 16.13 -5.77
C ALA A 30 14.13 16.46 -4.74
N GLN A 31 14.57 17.72 -4.65
CA GLN A 31 15.52 18.16 -3.62
C GLN A 31 14.91 18.02 -2.21
N GLN A 32 13.68 18.50 -2.01
CA GLN A 32 12.98 18.37 -0.73
C GLN A 32 12.76 16.91 -0.34
N MET A 33 12.37 16.05 -1.28
CA MET A 33 12.24 14.61 -1.02
C MET A 33 13.57 14.00 -0.57
N ARG A 34 14.68 14.33 -1.25
CA ARG A 34 16.01 13.82 -0.87
C ARG A 34 16.41 14.24 0.55
N LEU A 35 16.15 15.49 0.93
CA LEU A 35 16.49 16.02 2.26
C LEU A 35 15.63 15.42 3.37
N ASN A 36 14.34 15.19 3.11
CA ASN A 36 13.40 14.75 4.14
C ASN A 36 13.30 13.23 4.25
N PHE A 37 13.47 12.49 3.15
CA PHE A 37 13.35 11.02 3.18
C PHE A 37 14.47 10.34 3.97
N SER A 38 15.63 10.98 4.14
CA SER A 38 16.69 10.47 5.03
C SER A 38 16.28 10.48 6.51
N ASN A 39 15.18 11.16 6.86
CA ASN A 39 14.62 11.21 8.21
C ASN A 39 13.40 10.30 8.38
N CYS A 40 13.08 9.45 7.39
CA CYS A 40 11.96 8.52 7.48
C CYS A 40 12.12 7.54 8.65
N MET A 41 11.07 7.37 9.43
CA MET A 41 11.00 6.40 10.53
C MET A 41 9.88 5.40 10.27
N PRO A 42 9.99 4.14 10.74
CA PRO A 42 8.85 3.23 10.79
C PRO A 42 7.67 3.86 11.53
N MET A 43 6.45 3.58 11.07
CA MET A 43 5.25 3.95 11.82
C MET A 43 5.21 3.19 13.15
N PRO A 44 4.59 3.74 14.21
CA PRO A 44 4.33 3.02 15.44
C PRO A 44 3.68 1.66 15.16
N GLY A 45 4.20 0.61 15.81
CA GLY A 45 3.75 -0.78 15.60
C GLY A 45 4.31 -1.50 14.38
N ALA A 46 4.87 -0.81 13.36
CA ALA A 46 5.29 -1.46 12.11
C ALA A 46 6.41 -2.49 12.30
N GLU A 47 7.44 -2.18 13.11
CA GLU A 47 8.55 -3.11 13.37
C GLU A 47 8.06 -4.36 14.12
N GLN A 48 7.22 -4.18 15.14
CA GLN A 48 6.63 -5.30 15.90
C GLN A 48 5.70 -6.15 15.02
N LEU A 49 4.88 -5.50 14.18
CA LEU A 49 3.96 -6.18 13.27
C LEU A 49 4.72 -7.08 12.30
N VAL A 50 5.68 -6.52 11.57
CA VAL A 50 6.46 -7.28 10.58
C VAL A 50 7.31 -8.36 11.26
N HIS A 51 7.89 -8.06 12.43
CA HIS A 51 8.61 -9.05 13.23
C HIS A 51 7.70 -10.24 13.58
N ASN A 52 6.49 -10.00 14.09
CA ASN A 52 5.54 -11.04 14.45
C ASN A 52 5.09 -11.85 13.23
N LEU A 53 4.75 -11.18 12.12
CA LEU A 53 4.34 -11.87 10.90
C LEU A 53 5.48 -12.73 10.31
N SER A 54 6.74 -12.31 10.45
CA SER A 54 7.90 -13.05 9.90
C SER A 54 8.14 -14.44 10.52
N ARG A 55 7.55 -14.67 11.71
CA ARG A 55 7.60 -15.94 12.46
C ARG A 55 6.24 -16.62 12.57
N ALA A 56 5.19 -15.97 12.06
CA ALA A 56 3.82 -16.43 12.21
C ALA A 56 3.48 -17.60 11.29
N HIS A 57 2.40 -18.29 11.60
CA HIS A 57 1.82 -19.35 10.78
C HIS A 57 0.33 -19.09 10.54
N SER A 58 -0.19 -19.58 9.42
CA SER A 58 -1.63 -19.61 9.19
C SER A 58 -2.26 -20.69 10.08
N VAL A 59 -3.30 -20.33 10.83
CA VAL A 59 -4.08 -21.29 11.63
C VAL A 59 -4.76 -22.34 10.74
N ALA A 60 -5.18 -21.94 9.53
CA ALA A 60 -5.94 -22.80 8.63
C ALA A 60 -5.07 -23.86 7.94
N SER A 61 -3.85 -23.49 7.50
CA SER A 61 -2.97 -24.40 6.75
C SER A 61 -1.77 -24.91 7.56
N GLY A 62 -1.45 -24.27 8.70
CA GLY A 62 -0.22 -24.50 9.45
C GLY A 62 1.05 -24.00 8.75
N GLN A 63 0.94 -23.42 7.56
CA GLN A 63 2.09 -22.92 6.80
C GLN A 63 2.58 -21.60 7.37
N LYS A 64 3.89 -21.36 7.23
CA LYS A 64 4.50 -20.08 7.59
C LYS A 64 3.87 -18.93 6.80
N ILE A 65 3.69 -17.78 7.45
CA ILE A 65 3.32 -16.55 6.77
C ILE A 65 4.50 -16.03 5.95
N GLU A 66 4.25 -15.86 4.65
CA GLU A 66 5.22 -15.32 3.70
C GLU A 66 5.09 -13.80 3.56
N LEU A 67 6.23 -13.10 3.49
CA LEU A 67 6.28 -11.63 3.46
C LEU A 67 6.87 -11.10 2.16
N ALA A 68 6.17 -10.15 1.54
CA ALA A 68 6.67 -9.36 0.43
C ALA A 68 6.44 -7.87 0.68
N LEU A 69 7.33 -7.03 0.14
CA LEU A 69 7.19 -5.59 0.15
C LEU A 69 6.73 -5.13 -1.23
N ALA A 70 5.67 -4.34 -1.30
CA ALA A 70 5.12 -3.78 -2.54
C ALA A 70 5.01 -2.25 -2.45
N THR A 71 5.95 -1.53 -3.06
CA THR A 71 6.03 -0.07 -2.96
C THR A 71 6.01 0.63 -4.31
N GLY A 72 5.26 1.73 -4.41
CA GLY A 72 5.28 2.59 -5.61
C GLY A 72 6.55 3.46 -5.72
N ALA A 73 7.44 3.42 -4.71
CA ALA A 73 8.71 4.13 -4.75
C ALA A 73 9.64 3.49 -5.78
N LYS A 74 10.30 4.31 -6.59
CA LYS A 74 11.40 3.87 -7.46
C LYS A 74 12.66 3.64 -6.65
N SER A 75 13.58 2.85 -7.18
CA SER A 75 14.86 2.46 -6.56
C SER A 75 15.57 3.61 -5.82
N GLN A 76 15.78 4.75 -6.49
CA GLN A 76 16.47 5.90 -5.89
C GLN A 76 15.76 6.45 -4.64
N SER A 77 14.43 6.61 -4.69
CA SER A 77 13.68 7.12 -3.53
C SER A 77 13.55 6.08 -2.44
N TYR A 78 13.45 4.81 -2.82
CA TYR A 78 13.42 3.69 -1.88
C TYR A 78 14.70 3.65 -1.05
N GLU A 79 15.88 3.69 -1.68
CA GLU A 79 17.18 3.67 -1.00
C GLU A 79 17.31 4.78 0.06
N VAL A 80 16.88 6.00 -0.27
CA VAL A 80 16.93 7.12 0.68
C VAL A 80 15.96 6.90 1.84
N LYS A 81 14.72 6.46 1.56
CA LYS A 81 13.69 6.19 2.58
C LYS A 81 14.09 5.07 3.54
N THR A 82 14.91 4.12 3.10
CA THR A 82 15.34 2.97 3.89
C THR A 82 16.77 3.11 4.41
N SER A 83 17.37 4.30 4.35
CA SER A 83 18.77 4.53 4.70
C SER A 83 19.05 4.54 6.21
N ARG A 84 18.04 4.80 7.04
CA ARG A 84 18.20 4.84 8.49
C ARG A 84 18.29 3.44 9.10
N PRO A 85 19.04 3.25 10.20
CA PRO A 85 19.11 1.97 10.89
C PRO A 85 17.74 1.40 11.27
N GLU A 86 16.81 2.24 11.71
CA GLU A 86 15.46 1.84 12.14
C GLU A 86 14.63 1.36 10.94
N THR A 87 14.64 2.09 9.83
CA THR A 87 13.99 1.65 8.60
C THR A 87 14.64 0.41 8.01
N LYS A 88 15.98 0.29 8.10
CA LYS A 88 16.70 -0.86 7.59
C LYS A 88 16.30 -2.14 8.34
N ARG A 89 16.21 -2.09 9.67
CA ARG A 89 15.74 -3.23 10.49
C ARG A 89 14.36 -3.72 10.06
N LEU A 90 13.41 -2.81 9.85
CA LEU A 90 12.08 -3.16 9.34
C LEU A 90 12.14 -3.83 7.96
N ILE A 91 12.97 -3.29 7.06
CA ILE A 91 13.07 -3.77 5.68
C ILE A 91 13.82 -5.10 5.57
N ASP A 92 14.73 -5.39 6.50
CA ASP A 92 15.53 -6.63 6.51
C ASP A 92 14.67 -7.89 6.73
N PHE A 93 13.42 -7.76 7.21
CA PHE A 93 12.46 -8.88 7.26
C PHE A 93 11.98 -9.33 5.88
N PHE A 94 12.09 -8.48 4.86
CA PHE A 94 11.71 -8.81 3.48
C PHE A 94 12.96 -9.22 2.70
N LEU A 95 12.98 -10.43 2.15
CA LEU A 95 14.08 -10.88 1.29
C LEU A 95 14.23 -9.95 0.07
N PRO A 96 15.47 -9.67 -0.40
CA PRO A 96 15.70 -8.75 -1.51
C PRO A 96 14.85 -9.04 -2.76
N GLU A 97 14.66 -10.32 -3.09
CA GLU A 97 13.91 -10.77 -4.27
C GLU A 97 12.40 -10.52 -4.13
N ARG A 98 11.91 -10.40 -2.88
CA ARG A 98 10.51 -10.17 -2.50
C ARG A 98 10.17 -8.69 -2.29
N ARG A 99 11.10 -7.79 -2.67
CA ARG A 99 10.90 -6.33 -2.62
C ARG A 99 10.54 -5.83 -4.02
N ILE A 100 9.26 -5.59 -4.24
CA ILE A 100 8.72 -5.09 -5.51
C ILE A 100 8.66 -3.56 -5.45
N LEU A 101 9.49 -2.91 -6.26
CA LEU A 101 9.59 -1.45 -6.33
C LEU A 101 8.76 -0.89 -7.50
N GLY A 102 8.53 0.41 -7.52
CA GLY A 102 7.68 1.07 -8.52
C GLY A 102 8.28 1.11 -9.94
N ASP A 103 9.56 0.79 -10.06
CA ASP A 103 10.32 0.62 -11.31
C ASP A 103 10.70 -0.86 -11.58
N ASP A 104 10.05 -1.81 -10.90
CA ASP A 104 10.23 -3.23 -11.16
C ASP A 104 9.86 -3.58 -12.61
N PRO A 105 10.75 -4.24 -13.38
CA PRO A 105 10.52 -4.51 -14.80
C PRO A 105 9.36 -5.49 -15.07
N ARG A 106 8.91 -6.22 -14.04
CA ARG A 106 7.75 -7.13 -14.14
C ARG A 106 6.42 -6.37 -14.14
N ILE A 107 6.41 -5.10 -13.72
CA ILE A 107 5.23 -4.24 -13.74
C ILE A 107 5.14 -3.55 -15.11
N PRO A 108 4.07 -3.76 -15.89
CA PRO A 108 3.89 -3.08 -17.17
C PRO A 108 3.87 -1.55 -17.01
N LYS A 109 4.41 -0.83 -18.00
CA LYS A 109 4.42 0.64 -17.97
C LYS A 109 2.99 1.17 -17.88
N GLY A 110 2.75 2.07 -16.92
CA GLY A 110 1.43 2.64 -16.66
C GLY A 110 0.54 1.82 -15.73
N CYS A 111 0.93 0.60 -15.36
CA CYS A 111 0.21 -0.25 -14.42
C CYS A 111 0.66 -0.03 -12.95
N GLY A 112 0.91 1.22 -12.57
CA GLY A 112 1.06 1.56 -11.16
C GLY A 112 -0.28 1.56 -10.44
N LYS A 113 -0.27 1.63 -9.11
CA LYS A 113 -1.49 1.82 -8.29
C LYS A 113 -2.33 2.97 -8.87
N PRO A 114 -3.64 2.76 -9.14
CA PRO A 114 -4.53 1.72 -8.60
C PRO A 114 -4.66 0.44 -9.45
N ALA A 115 -3.77 0.17 -10.40
CA ALA A 115 -3.70 -1.15 -11.03
C ALA A 115 -3.19 -2.20 -10.02
N PRO A 116 -3.66 -3.47 -10.10
CA PRO A 116 -3.32 -4.51 -9.12
C PRO A 116 -1.92 -5.11 -9.30
N ASP A 117 -1.24 -4.79 -10.40
CA ASP A 117 -0.04 -5.46 -10.90
C ASP A 117 1.07 -5.59 -9.86
N ILE A 118 1.31 -4.57 -9.04
CA ILE A 118 2.37 -4.64 -8.01
C ILE A 118 2.11 -5.73 -6.97
N TYR A 119 0.85 -5.95 -6.58
CA TYR A 119 0.49 -7.01 -5.64
C TYR A 119 0.47 -8.38 -6.31
N LEU A 120 0.02 -8.45 -7.56
CA LEU A 120 0.06 -9.69 -8.34
C LEU A 120 1.50 -10.15 -8.59
N VAL A 121 2.41 -9.23 -8.88
CA VAL A 121 3.86 -9.51 -8.99
C VAL A 121 4.41 -9.95 -7.64
N ALA A 122 4.05 -9.29 -6.53
CA ALA A 122 4.47 -9.73 -5.20
C ALA A 122 4.02 -11.17 -4.91
N LEU A 123 2.76 -11.51 -5.19
CA LEU A 123 2.23 -12.87 -5.03
C LEU A 123 2.94 -13.89 -5.93
N GLN A 124 3.22 -13.55 -7.19
CA GLN A 124 3.98 -14.41 -8.09
C GLN A 124 5.37 -14.72 -7.53
N VAL A 125 6.05 -13.72 -6.95
CA VAL A 125 7.36 -13.91 -6.33
C VAL A 125 7.26 -14.81 -5.10
N LEU A 126 6.27 -14.60 -4.23
CA LEU A 126 6.05 -15.47 -3.08
C LEU A 126 5.85 -16.93 -3.53
N ASN A 127 4.98 -17.15 -4.52
CA ASN A 127 4.69 -18.47 -5.07
C ASN A 127 5.87 -19.11 -5.84
N SER A 128 6.80 -18.31 -6.39
CA SER A 128 8.00 -18.85 -7.04
C SER A 128 9.00 -19.49 -6.07
N ALA A 129 8.90 -19.13 -4.79
CA ALA A 129 9.75 -19.69 -3.73
C ALA A 129 9.13 -20.91 -3.03
N VAL A 130 7.87 -21.26 -3.37
CA VAL A 130 7.12 -22.36 -2.77
C VAL A 130 7.67 -23.69 -3.26
N ARG A 131 7.79 -24.67 -2.35
CA ARG A 131 8.29 -26.00 -2.71
C ARG A 131 7.27 -26.74 -3.59
N PRO A 132 7.69 -27.69 -4.45
CA PRO A 132 6.77 -28.40 -5.35
C PRO A 132 5.61 -29.13 -4.66
N ASP A 133 5.77 -29.45 -3.38
CA ASP A 133 4.80 -30.12 -2.51
C ASP A 133 3.89 -29.16 -1.73
N GLU A 134 4.19 -27.87 -1.73
CA GLU A 134 3.39 -26.85 -1.06
C GLU A 134 2.37 -26.22 -2.03
N LYS A 135 1.17 -25.96 -1.52
CA LYS A 135 0.11 -25.31 -2.30
C LYS A 135 0.47 -23.83 -2.53
N ALA A 136 0.27 -23.35 -3.75
CA ALA A 136 0.41 -21.94 -4.07
C ALA A 136 -0.59 -21.09 -3.28
N ILE A 137 -0.13 -19.93 -2.80
CA ILE A 137 -0.91 -18.91 -2.13
C ILE A 137 -1.88 -18.29 -3.15
N LEU A 138 -3.16 -18.27 -2.81
CA LEU A 138 -4.21 -17.62 -3.59
C LEU A 138 -4.30 -16.12 -3.23
N PRO A 139 -4.76 -15.25 -4.14
CA PRO A 139 -4.97 -13.84 -3.80
C PRO A 139 -5.86 -13.64 -2.56
N SER A 140 -6.88 -14.48 -2.39
CA SER A 140 -7.78 -14.47 -1.23
C SER A 140 -7.12 -14.84 0.10
N GLU A 141 -5.95 -15.47 0.05
CA GLU A 141 -5.12 -15.83 1.20
C GLU A 141 -4.08 -14.74 1.52
N CYS A 142 -4.02 -13.66 0.71
CA CYS A 142 -3.15 -12.52 0.95
C CYS A 142 -3.83 -11.45 1.81
N LEU A 143 -3.04 -10.86 2.72
CA LEU A 143 -3.39 -9.70 3.53
C LEU A 143 -2.46 -8.54 3.19
N VAL A 144 -3.01 -7.43 2.72
CA VAL A 144 -2.27 -6.22 2.33
C VAL A 144 -2.44 -5.13 3.38
N PHE A 145 -1.35 -4.50 3.80
CA PHE A 145 -1.38 -3.27 4.60
C PHE A 145 -1.13 -2.06 3.70
N GLU A 146 -2.03 -1.07 3.72
CA GLU A 146 -1.96 0.11 2.86
C GLU A 146 -2.39 1.39 3.56
N ASP A 147 -1.79 2.53 3.22
CA ASP A 147 -2.18 3.84 3.72
C ASP A 147 -3.00 4.65 2.69
N SER A 148 -2.77 4.39 1.40
CA SER A 148 -3.30 5.19 0.31
C SER A 148 -4.57 4.60 -0.31
N LEU A 149 -5.50 5.45 -0.75
CA LEU A 149 -6.68 4.99 -1.50
C LEU A 149 -6.31 4.27 -2.80
N ALA A 150 -5.26 4.73 -3.49
CA ALA A 150 -4.80 4.08 -4.72
C ALA A 150 -4.27 2.67 -4.46
N GLY A 151 -3.54 2.46 -3.36
CA GLY A 151 -3.05 1.14 -2.96
C GLY A 151 -4.17 0.24 -2.45
N PHE A 152 -5.08 0.78 -1.63
CA PHE A 152 -6.28 0.10 -1.19
C PHE A 152 -7.09 -0.46 -2.37
N GLU A 153 -7.36 0.38 -3.37
CA GLU A 153 -8.05 -0.01 -4.60
C GLU A 153 -7.28 -1.05 -5.43
N ALA A 154 -5.96 -0.95 -5.49
CA ALA A 154 -5.12 -1.92 -6.16
C ALA A 154 -5.14 -3.30 -5.46
N ALA A 155 -5.14 -3.34 -4.12
CA ALA A 155 -5.23 -4.58 -3.35
C ALA A 155 -6.58 -5.27 -3.56
N ARG A 156 -7.67 -4.48 -3.52
CA ARG A 156 -9.01 -4.98 -3.83
C ARG A 156 -9.09 -5.57 -5.24
N ARG A 157 -8.57 -4.86 -6.24
CA ARG A 157 -8.55 -5.34 -7.64
C ARG A 157 -7.67 -6.56 -7.83
N ALA A 158 -6.69 -6.79 -6.96
CA ALA A 158 -5.88 -7.99 -6.94
C ALA A 158 -6.63 -9.19 -6.31
N GLY A 159 -7.81 -8.99 -5.71
CA GLY A 159 -8.56 -10.02 -5.02
C GLY A 159 -7.99 -10.37 -3.64
N MET A 160 -7.29 -9.43 -3.02
CA MET A 160 -6.63 -9.60 -1.73
C MET A 160 -7.40 -8.90 -0.61
N LYS A 161 -7.30 -9.42 0.61
CA LYS A 161 -7.81 -8.72 1.80
C LYS A 161 -6.92 -7.51 2.08
N VAL A 162 -7.51 -6.42 2.55
CA VAL A 162 -6.75 -5.18 2.81
C VAL A 162 -7.06 -4.60 4.18
N VAL A 163 -6.01 -4.32 4.94
CA VAL A 163 -6.01 -3.50 6.14
C VAL A 163 -5.60 -2.09 5.74
N TRP A 164 -6.56 -1.18 5.70
CA TRP A 164 -6.35 0.22 5.40
C TRP A 164 -5.98 1.00 6.66
N VAL A 165 -4.82 1.64 6.63
CA VAL A 165 -4.21 2.42 7.72
C VAL A 165 -4.01 3.88 7.26
N PRO A 166 -5.09 4.64 7.06
CA PRO A 166 -5.00 5.98 6.49
C PRO A 166 -4.36 6.98 7.46
N HIS A 167 -3.69 7.98 6.90
CA HIS A 167 -3.39 9.20 7.63
C HIS A 167 -4.71 9.88 8.09
N PRO A 168 -4.78 10.47 9.31
CA PRO A 168 -6.00 11.11 9.81
C PRO A 168 -6.61 12.14 8.86
N ASP A 169 -5.78 12.99 8.23
CA ASP A 169 -6.26 13.99 7.27
C ASP A 169 -6.88 13.37 6.01
N LEU A 170 -6.32 12.24 5.54
CA LEU A 170 -6.90 11.51 4.40
C LEU A 170 -8.24 10.88 4.80
N LEU A 171 -8.35 10.38 6.03
CA LEU A 171 -9.58 9.80 6.53
C LEU A 171 -10.69 10.85 6.66
N ALA A 172 -10.37 12.04 7.15
CA ALA A 172 -11.32 13.15 7.25
C ALA A 172 -11.87 13.54 5.87
N GLU A 173 -10.98 13.78 4.90
CA GLU A 173 -11.35 14.07 3.50
C GLU A 173 -12.20 12.95 2.89
N TYR A 174 -11.83 11.68 3.16
CA TYR A 174 -12.59 10.53 2.66
C TYR A 174 -14.02 10.51 3.22
N GLN A 175 -14.20 10.76 4.53
CA GLN A 175 -15.50 10.75 5.19
C GLN A 175 -16.42 11.89 4.72
N GLU A 176 -15.86 13.08 4.50
CA GLU A 176 -16.60 14.22 3.93
C GLU A 176 -17.14 13.87 2.55
N ARG A 177 -16.28 13.35 1.66
CA ARG A 177 -16.69 12.91 0.31
C ARG A 177 -17.71 11.78 0.33
N GLN A 178 -17.62 10.83 1.26
CA GLN A 178 -18.66 9.79 1.42
C GLN A 178 -20.01 10.40 1.79
N THR A 179 -19.99 11.39 2.69
CA THR A 179 -21.21 12.07 3.17
C THR A 179 -21.85 12.87 2.05
N GLU A 180 -21.05 13.61 1.27
CA GLU A 180 -21.50 14.34 0.08
C GLU A 180 -22.03 13.39 -1.00
N ALA A 181 -21.33 12.30 -1.30
CA ALA A 181 -21.79 11.31 -2.28
C ALA A 181 -23.10 10.63 -1.85
N LEU A 182 -23.30 10.38 -0.56
CA LEU A 182 -24.54 9.85 -0.02
C LEU A 182 -25.68 10.87 -0.10
N ALA A 183 -25.40 12.14 0.20
CA ALA A 183 -26.36 13.24 0.04
C ALA A 183 -26.73 13.51 -1.43
N ASN A 184 -25.78 13.36 -2.35
CA ASN A 184 -26.00 13.50 -3.79
C ASN A 184 -26.71 12.27 -4.39
N LYS A 185 -26.50 11.06 -3.86
CA LYS A 185 -27.30 9.88 -4.25
C LYS A 185 -28.78 10.02 -3.89
N THR A 186 -29.14 10.86 -2.93
CA THR A 186 -30.54 11.26 -2.66
C THR A 186 -31.10 12.32 -3.62
N GLY A 187 -30.29 12.85 -4.56
CA GLY A 187 -30.70 13.80 -5.60
C GLY A 187 -29.91 13.61 -6.89
N VAL A 188 -30.42 12.76 -7.79
CA VAL A 188 -29.83 12.37 -9.08
C VAL A 188 -29.05 13.48 -9.81
N LEU A 189 -27.74 13.27 -10.01
CA LEU A 189 -26.97 13.70 -11.19
C LEU A 189 -25.59 13.01 -11.18
N GLN A 190 -25.34 12.17 -12.19
CA GLN A 190 -24.03 11.56 -12.45
C GLN A 190 -23.15 12.53 -13.25
N THR A 191 -21.96 12.83 -12.75
CA THR A 191 -20.87 13.39 -13.55
C THR A 191 -19.59 12.57 -13.34
N GLY A 192 -18.90 12.30 -14.45
CA GLY A 192 -17.84 11.31 -14.56
C GLY A 192 -16.56 11.60 -13.78
N HIS A 193 -15.80 10.52 -13.55
CA HIS A 193 -14.63 10.38 -12.66
C HIS A 193 -14.94 10.30 -11.15
N GLU A 194 -16.14 9.87 -10.79
CA GLU A 194 -16.45 9.47 -9.42
C GLU A 194 -15.82 8.12 -9.09
N TRP A 195 -15.00 8.10 -8.04
CA TRP A 195 -14.66 6.86 -7.33
C TRP A 195 -15.97 6.14 -7.01
N ARG A 196 -16.22 5.00 -7.66
CA ARG A 196 -17.40 4.19 -7.37
C ARG A 196 -17.25 3.59 -5.97
N PHE A 197 -17.81 4.29 -5.00
CA PHE A 197 -18.07 3.80 -3.66
C PHE A 197 -19.29 2.89 -3.71
N GLU A 198 -19.08 1.68 -4.23
CA GLU A 198 -20.04 0.59 -4.06
C GLU A 198 -19.92 0.10 -2.61
N ARG A 199 -21.07 -0.11 -1.96
CA ARG A 199 -21.14 -0.63 -0.59
C ARG A 199 -20.60 -2.06 -0.63
N MET A 200 -19.51 -2.33 0.08
CA MET A 200 -18.75 -3.57 -0.01
C MET A 200 -19.15 -4.57 1.07
N ASP A 201 -19.10 -5.86 0.75
CA ASP A 201 -19.27 -6.97 1.70
C ASP A 201 -18.17 -6.90 2.78
N ASN A 202 -18.59 -6.92 4.04
CA ASN A 202 -17.80 -6.51 5.21
C ASN A 202 -16.61 -7.43 5.58
N ASP A 203 -16.35 -8.51 4.85
CA ASP A 203 -15.37 -9.55 5.24
C ASP A 203 -13.96 -9.40 4.61
N TRP A 204 -13.77 -8.42 3.71
CA TRP A 204 -12.56 -8.29 2.91
C TRP A 204 -11.67 -7.08 3.24
N GLU A 205 -12.19 -6.15 4.06
CA GLU A 205 -11.55 -4.86 4.30
C GLU A 205 -11.69 -4.45 5.77
N GLU A 206 -10.57 -4.10 6.38
CA GLU A 206 -10.57 -3.50 7.72
C GLU A 206 -9.88 -2.14 7.68
N LYS A 207 -10.40 -1.20 8.46
CA LYS A 207 -9.74 0.10 8.69
C LYS A 207 -9.26 0.19 10.13
N ILE A 208 -7.96 0.36 10.32
CA ILE A 208 -7.33 0.61 11.63
C ILE A 208 -6.58 1.94 11.60
N LEU A 209 -6.40 2.57 12.78
CA LEU A 209 -5.71 3.87 12.89
C LEU A 209 -4.26 3.74 13.35
N THR A 210 -3.87 2.56 13.84
CA THR A 210 -2.52 2.24 14.30
C THR A 210 -2.22 0.79 13.97
N LEU A 211 -0.95 0.48 13.74
CA LEU A 211 -0.46 -0.90 13.60
C LEU A 211 -0.18 -1.55 14.97
N GLU A 212 -0.25 -0.77 16.05
CA GLU A 212 -0.09 -1.28 17.41
C GLU A 212 -1.28 -2.15 17.80
N ASN A 213 -1.00 -3.26 18.48
CA ASN A 213 -2.01 -4.22 18.95
C ASN A 213 -2.91 -4.77 17.82
N PHE A 214 -2.32 -5.02 16.65
CA PHE A 214 -3.00 -5.67 15.53
C PHE A 214 -3.60 -7.02 15.95
N ASP A 215 -4.87 -7.28 15.58
CA ASP A 215 -5.60 -8.50 15.93
C ASP A 215 -5.19 -9.67 15.02
N TYR A 216 -4.12 -10.38 15.37
CA TYR A 216 -3.66 -11.53 14.60
C TYR A 216 -4.69 -12.67 14.56
N GLU A 217 -5.41 -12.90 15.66
CA GLU A 217 -6.35 -14.00 15.79
C GLU A 217 -7.56 -13.81 14.86
N GLY A 218 -8.06 -12.58 14.73
CA GLY A 218 -9.12 -12.21 13.79
C GLY A 218 -8.79 -12.53 12.32
N TYR A 219 -7.50 -12.58 11.97
CA TYR A 219 -7.02 -12.97 10.63
C TYR A 219 -6.59 -14.44 10.53
N GLY A 220 -6.74 -15.23 11.59
CA GLY A 220 -6.26 -16.62 11.63
C GLY A 220 -4.74 -16.71 11.52
N ILE A 221 -4.02 -15.77 12.14
CA ILE A 221 -2.56 -15.71 12.18
C ILE A 221 -2.09 -16.08 13.58
N ASP A 222 -1.30 -17.14 13.69
CA ASP A 222 -0.68 -17.58 14.93
C ASP A 222 0.73 -16.99 15.09
N VAL A 223 0.93 -16.19 16.14
CA VAL A 223 2.20 -15.54 16.49
C VAL A 223 2.87 -16.15 17.72
N SER A 224 2.34 -17.24 18.27
CA SER A 224 2.78 -17.85 19.54
C SER A 224 4.10 -18.62 19.48
N VAL A 225 4.79 -18.61 18.32
CA VAL A 225 5.95 -19.45 17.99
C VAL A 225 7.30 -18.73 18.11
#